data_AF-A0A6P0UVQ1-F1
#
_entry.id   AF-A0A6P0UVQ1-F1
#
_cell.length_a   1.000
_cell.length_b   1.000
_cell.length_c   1.000
_cell.angle_alpha   90.00
_cell.angle_beta   90.00
_cell.angle_gamma   90.00
#
_symmetry.space_group_name_H-M   'P 1'
#
loop_
_entity.id
_entity.type
_entity.pdbx_description
1 polymer ?
#
loop_
_entity_poly.entity_id
_entity_poly.type
_entity_poly.pdbx_seq_one_letter_code
_entity_poly.pdbx_strand_id
1 'polypeptide(L)' 'MASSEEKIQQQQHSFTSLLQELGKASSSEIAATLTRREIVPLEKELDSKTVAILQERIQGAAKRSSKISSDA' A
#
# COMPACT_ATOMS: atom_id res chain seq x y z
N MET A 1 10.95 24.28 -29.73
CA MET A 1 9.68 24.76 -29.16
C MET A 1 8.69 23.64 -29.30
N ALA A 2 8.12 23.12 -28.20
CA ALA A 2 7.14 22.04 -28.29
C ALA A 2 5.89 22.50 -29.04
N SER A 3 5.36 21.64 -29.91
CA SER A 3 4.15 21.89 -30.69
C SER A 3 2.92 22.00 -29.79
N SER A 4 1.83 22.58 -30.30
CA SER A 4 0.57 22.66 -29.55
C SER A 4 0.04 21.27 -29.17
N GLU A 5 0.25 20.29 -30.04
CA GLU A 5 -0.15 18.89 -29.84
C GLU A 5 0.62 18.25 -28.67
N GLU A 6 1.93 18.43 -28.64
CA GLU A 6 2.80 17.94 -27.56
C GLU A 6 2.40 18.53 -26.20
N LYS A 7 2.03 19.82 -26.17
CA LYS A 7 1.55 20.49 -24.95
C LYS A 7 0.22 19.91 -24.45
N ILE A 8 -0.71 19.61 -25.35
CA ILE A 8 -2.01 19.02 -25.00
C ILE A 8 -1.81 17.62 -24.42
N GLN A 9 -0.96 16.80 -25.04
CA GLN A 9 -0.65 15.45 -24.57
C GLN A 9 0.03 15.46 -23.19
N GLN A 10 0.98 16.38 -22.98
CA GLN A 10 1.63 16.57 -21.68
C GLN A 10 0.62 16.93 -20.59
N GLN A 11 -0.34 17.80 -20.91
CA GLN A 11 -1.37 18.24 -19.97
C GLN A 11 -2.32 17.10 -19.61
N GLN A 12 -2.76 16.32 -20.59
CA GLN A 12 -3.60 15.14 -20.36
C GLN A 12 -2.89 14.12 -19.46
N HIS A 13 -1.64 13.78 -19.77
CA HIS A 13 -0.85 12.85 -18.94
C HIS A 13 -0.74 13.37 -17.50
N SER A 14 -0.39 14.65 -17.34
CA SER A 14 -0.24 15.27 -16.02
C SER A 14 -1.55 15.24 -15.22
N PHE A 15 -2.68 15.48 -15.87
CA PHE A 15 -4.00 15.42 -15.25
C PHE A 15 -4.38 13.99 -14.84
N THR A 16 -4.09 12.99 -15.67
CA THR A 16 -4.32 11.59 -15.33
C THR A 16 -3.47 11.16 -14.13
N SER A 17 -2.19 11.55 -14.08
CA SER A 17 -1.33 11.28 -12.93
C SER A 17 -1.87 11.94 -11.67
N LEU A 18 -2.33 13.20 -11.75
CA LEU A 18 -2.95 13.90 -10.62
C LEU A 18 -4.19 13.16 -10.10
N LEU A 19 -5.07 12.68 -10.99
CA LEU A 19 -6.25 11.90 -10.59
C LEU A 19 -5.89 10.58 -9.91
N GLN A 20 -4.80 9.94 -10.32
CA GLN A 20 -4.34 8.69 -9.71
C GLN A 20 -3.72 8.90 -8.32
N GLU A 21 -3.18 10.09 -8.05
CA GLU A 21 -2.56 10.44 -6.78
C GLU A 21 -3.51 11.14 -5.80
N LEU A 22 -4.62 11.69 -6.30
CA LEU A 22 -5.65 12.32 -5.48
C LEU A 22 -6.17 11.37 -4.37
N GLY A 23 -6.15 11.87 -3.13
CA GLY A 23 -6.56 11.10 -1.96
C GLY A 23 -5.53 10.09 -1.45
N LYS A 24 -4.35 9.99 -2.08
CA LYS A 24 -3.23 9.20 -1.57
C LYS A 24 -2.23 10.14 -0.89
N ALA A 25 -1.85 9.82 0.33
CA ALA A 25 -0.73 10.49 0.97
C ALA A 25 0.55 10.15 0.19
N SER A 26 1.37 11.15 -0.06
CA SER A 26 2.70 10.95 -0.64
C SER A 26 3.57 10.12 0.31
N SER A 27 4.61 9.48 -0.23
CA SER A 27 5.53 8.67 0.58
C SER A 27 6.20 9.47 1.70
N SER A 28 6.50 10.75 1.45
CA SER A 28 7.06 11.67 2.45
C SER A 28 6.06 12.03 3.55
N GLU A 29 4.79 12.26 3.21
CA GLU A 29 3.72 12.50 4.19
C GLU A 29 3.47 11.28 5.07
N ILE A 30 3.49 10.08 4.49
CA ILE A 30 3.39 8.82 5.24
C ILE A 30 4.58 8.70 6.22
N ALA A 31 5.80 8.91 5.75
CA ALA A 31 7.00 8.82 6.59
C ALA A 31 6.99 9.87 7.73
N ALA A 32 6.59 11.11 7.43
CA ALA A 32 6.46 12.16 8.44
C ALA A 32 5.40 11.82 9.49
N THR A 33 4.26 11.27 9.07
CA THR A 33 3.19 10.83 9.97
C THR A 33 3.64 9.67 10.86
N LEU A 34 4.33 8.67 10.29
CA LEU A 34 4.88 7.54 11.03
C LEU A 34 5.97 7.94 12.03
N THR A 35 6.70 9.02 11.75
CA THR A 35 7.71 9.55 12.67
C THR A 35 7.07 10.26 13.86
N ARG A 36 5.92 10.91 13.65
CA ARG A 36 5.19 11.64 14.71
C ARG A 36 4.28 10.76 15.57
N ARG A 37 4.00 9.53 15.15
CA ARG A 37 3.11 8.64 15.90
C ARG A 37 3.72 8.25 17.24
N GLU A 38 2.87 8.10 18.25
CA GLU A 38 3.28 7.53 19.53
C GLU A 38 3.70 6.07 19.33
N ILE A 39 4.87 5.70 19.86
CA ILE A 39 5.33 4.31 19.87
C ILE A 39 4.67 3.62 21.05
N VAL A 40 3.63 2.85 20.76
CA VAL A 40 2.94 2.03 21.76
C VAL A 40 3.61 0.65 21.81
N PRO A 41 3.94 0.11 23.00
CA PRO A 41 4.44 -1.25 23.11
C PRO A 41 3.37 -2.24 22.61
N LEU A 42 3.81 -3.37 22.08
CA LEU A 42 2.90 -4.46 21.74
C LEU A 42 2.11 -4.87 22.98
N GLU A 43 0.84 -5.22 22.75
CA GLU A 43 0.02 -5.83 23.80
C GLU A 43 0.76 -7.06 24.34
N LYS A 44 0.74 -7.25 25.66
CA LYS A 44 1.51 -8.30 26.34
C LYS A 44 1.24 -9.71 25.79
N GLU A 45 0.07 -9.91 25.21
CA GLU A 45 -0.39 -11.17 24.62
C GLU A 45 0.15 -11.39 23.19
N LEU A 46 0.64 -10.33 22.54
CA LEU A 46 1.28 -10.34 21.22
C LEU A 46 2.79 -10.44 21.33
N ASP A 47 3.28 -11.45 22.05
CA ASP A 47 4.70 -11.78 22.01
C ASP A 47 5.13 -12.27 20.61
N SER A 48 6.44 -12.29 20.35
CA SER A 48 6.99 -12.67 19.04
C SER A 48 6.57 -14.07 18.58
N LYS A 49 6.30 -14.99 19.52
CA LYS A 49 5.86 -16.36 19.22
C LYS A 49 4.40 -16.36 18.79
N THR A 50 3.53 -15.64 19.49
CA THR A 50 2.13 -15.44 19.10
C THR A 50 2.03 -14.77 17.73
N VAL A 51 2.83 -13.72 17.48
CA VAL A 51 2.89 -13.04 16.18
C VAL A 51 3.31 -14.01 15.07
N ALA A 52 4.33 -14.84 15.28
CA ALA A 52 4.79 -15.81 14.30
C ALA A 52 3.70 -16.84 13.93
N ILE A 53 2.97 -17.35 14.93
CA ILE A 53 1.87 -18.30 14.73
C ILE A 53 0.74 -17.65 13.92
N LEU A 54 0.39 -16.40 14.22
CA LEU A 54 -0.64 -15.67 13.49
C LEU A 54 -0.23 -15.44 12.03
N GLN A 55 1.03 -15.07 11.79
CA GLN A 55 1.57 -14.89 10.44
C GLN A 55 1.53 -16.19 9.63
N GLU A 56 1.92 -17.32 10.22
CA GLU A 56 1.85 -18.63 9.57
C GLU A 56 0.40 -18.98 9.19
N ARG A 57 -0.56 -18.76 10.09
CA ARG A 57 -1.98 -19.00 9.83
C ARG A 57 -2.53 -18.15 8.69
N ILE A 58 -2.17 -16.87 8.66
CA ILE A 58 -2.58 -15.93 7.59
C ILE A 58 -2.01 -16.40 6.25
N GLN A 59 -0.72 -16.71 6.19
CA GLN A 59 -0.10 -17.20 4.96
C GLN A 59 -0.69 -18.54 4.50
N GLY A 60 -0.96 -19.45 5.44
CA GLY A 60 -1.63 -20.71 5.15
C GLY A 60 -3.06 -20.53 4.63
N ALA A 61 -3.81 -19.57 5.18
CA ALA A 61 -5.15 -19.23 4.71
C ALA A 61 -5.12 -18.64 3.29
N ALA A 62 -4.20 -17.70 3.02
CA ALA A 62 -4.02 -17.10 1.70
C ALA A 62 -3.66 -18.14 0.62
N LYS A 63 -2.81 -19.13 0.98
CA LYS A 63 -2.46 -20.24 0.08
C LYS A 63 -3.64 -21.17 -0.20
N ARG A 64 -4.52 -21.40 0.78
CA ARG A 64 -5.73 -22.20 0.58
C ARG A 64 -6.75 -21.47 -0.29
N SER A 65 -6.95 -20.17 -0.09
CA SER A 65 -7.84 -19.38 -0.94
C SER A 65 -7.35 -19.30 -2.38
N SER A 66 -6.04 -19.18 -2.62
CA SER A 66 -5.48 -19.20 -3.99
C SER A 66 -5.57 -20.56 -4.66
N LYS A 67 -5.49 -21.66 -3.88
CA LYS A 67 -5.61 -23.03 -4.40
C LYS A 67 -7.05 -23.35 -4.82
N ILE A 68 -8.04 -22.92 -4.04
CA ILE A 68 -9.46 -23.09 -4.37
C ILE A 68 -9.84 -22.34 -5.66
N SER A 69 -9.21 -21.19 -5.95
CA SER A 69 -9.43 -20.44 -7.19
C SER A 69 -8.67 -20.99 -8.41
N SER A 70 -7.74 -21.93 -8.28
CA SER A 70 -7.04 -22.54 -9.43
C SER A 70 -7.61 -23.89 -9.86
N ASP A 71 -8.46 -24.51 -9.01
CA ASP A 71 -9.08 -25.82 -9.26
C ASP A 71 -10.56 -25.70 -9.69
N ALA A 72 -11.07 -24.46 -9.85
CA ALA A 72 -12.39 -24.12 -10.41
C ALA A 72 -12.26 -23.50 -11.80
#